data_AF-A0A2G2QH73-F1
#
_entry.id   AF-A0A2G2QH73-F1
#
_cell.length_a   1.000
_cell.length_b   1.000
_cell.length_c   1.000
_cell.angle_alpha   90.00
_cell.angle_beta   90.00
_cell.angle_gamma   90.00
#
_symmetry.space_group_name_H-M   'P 1'
#
loop_
_entity.id
_entity.type
_entity.pdbx_description
1 polymer ?
#
loop_
_entity_poly.entity_id
_entity_poly.type
_entity_poly.pdbx_seq_one_letter_code
_entity_poly.pdbx_strand_id
1 'polypeptide(L)'
;MGTTVERHTHAHMSEGVHCLWEDHHKVNIEFAKYVGFALIALGVVGIPYSGEQFLFFALTPLQNAGHLLTGMFLIGTVLFFDSSYARLANQIVGPLCIIIAAYGLSEMTPVTALLNLSTGEILFYMFFGIATAYVGWNTDLSHLKHWWP
;
A
#
# COMPACT_ATOMS: atom_id res chain seq x y z
N MET A 1 -47.27 16.19 -34.82
CA MET A 1 -47.17 14.94 -34.03
C MET A 1 -45.70 14.66 -33.82
N GLY A 2 -45.17 15.04 -32.65
CA GLY A 2 -43.76 14.80 -32.31
C GLY A 2 -43.60 13.37 -31.81
N THR A 3 -42.76 12.59 -32.47
CA THR A 3 -42.37 11.26 -32.00
C THR A 3 -41.38 11.42 -30.86
N THR A 4 -41.85 11.22 -29.63
CA THR A 4 -40.99 11.02 -28.47
C THR A 4 -40.15 9.76 -28.70
N VAL A 5 -38.87 9.93 -28.97
CA VAL A 5 -37.89 8.85 -28.96
C VAL A 5 -37.69 8.45 -27.49
N GLU A 6 -38.23 7.31 -27.09
CA GLU A 6 -37.87 6.66 -25.84
C GLU A 6 -36.38 6.32 -25.90
N ARG A 7 -35.58 7.18 -25.27
CA ARG A 7 -34.16 6.93 -25.09
C ARG A 7 -34.03 5.88 -23.98
N HIS A 8 -34.15 4.61 -24.35
CA HIS A 8 -33.68 3.49 -23.54
C HIS A 8 -32.15 3.59 -23.43
N THR A 9 -31.72 4.51 -22.56
CA THR A 9 -30.35 4.60 -22.11
C THR A 9 -30.21 3.46 -21.10
N HIS A 10 -30.05 2.24 -21.60
CA HIS A 10 -29.42 1.21 -20.79
C HIS A 10 -28.02 1.74 -20.52
N ALA A 11 -27.83 2.40 -19.37
CA ALA A 11 -26.50 2.69 -18.89
C ALA A 11 -25.79 1.34 -18.89
N HIS A 12 -24.75 1.20 -19.71
CA HIS A 12 -23.86 0.05 -19.73
C HIS A 12 -23.10 0.05 -18.39
N MET A 13 -23.81 -0.24 -17.30
CA MET A 13 -23.24 -0.36 -15.97
C MET A 13 -22.18 -1.45 -15.97
N SER A 14 -22.30 -2.47 -16.82
CA SER A 14 -21.27 -3.49 -17.01
C SER A 14 -19.97 -2.94 -17.57
N GLU A 15 -20.00 -2.01 -18.53
CA GLU A 15 -18.78 -1.39 -19.10
C GLU A 15 -18.15 -0.40 -18.12
N GLY A 16 -18.96 0.40 -17.43
CA GLY A 16 -18.46 1.31 -16.39
C GLY A 16 -17.84 0.55 -15.21
N VAL A 17 -18.48 -0.54 -14.76
CA VAL A 17 -17.97 -1.41 -13.69
C VAL A 17 -16.72 -2.16 -14.14
N HIS A 18 -16.66 -2.66 -15.37
CA HIS A 18 -15.48 -3.36 -15.88
C HIS A 18 -14.28 -2.41 -16.05
N CYS A 19 -14.49 -1.20 -16.58
CA CYS A 19 -13.43 -0.21 -16.73
C CYS A 19 -12.90 0.26 -15.37
N LEU A 20 -13.79 0.55 -14.41
CA LEU A 20 -13.41 0.85 -13.03
C LEU A 20 -12.64 -0.32 -12.43
N TRP A 21 -13.15 -1.55 -12.54
CA TRP A 21 -12.52 -2.76 -12.01
C TRP A 21 -11.11 -2.99 -12.56
N GLU A 22 -10.91 -2.89 -13.87
CA GLU A 22 -9.61 -3.03 -14.52
C GLU A 22 -8.64 -1.93 -14.10
N ASP A 23 -9.06 -0.66 -14.08
CA ASP A 23 -8.21 0.46 -13.65
C ASP A 23 -7.82 0.33 -12.17
N HIS A 24 -8.74 -0.11 -11.30
CA HIS A 24 -8.47 -0.33 -9.87
C HIS A 24 -7.51 -1.49 -9.61
N HIS A 25 -7.65 -2.57 -10.37
CA HIS A 25 -6.74 -3.71 -10.33
C HIS A 25 -5.33 -3.29 -10.73
N LYS A 26 -5.25 -2.46 -11.76
CA LYS A 26 -3.99 -1.94 -12.27
C LYS A 26 -3.28 -1.04 -11.25
N VAL A 27 -4.02 -0.16 -10.57
CA VAL A 27 -3.43 0.75 -9.55
C VAL A 27 -2.83 -0.01 -8.38
N ASN A 28 -3.52 -1.02 -7.83
CA ASN A 28 -2.97 -1.81 -6.71
C ASN A 28 -1.74 -2.61 -7.12
N ILE A 29 -1.76 -3.19 -8.33
CA ILE A 29 -0.64 -3.94 -8.90
C ILE A 29 0.57 -3.01 -9.15
N GLU A 30 0.35 -1.89 -9.83
CA GLU A 30 1.42 -0.95 -10.16
C GLU A 30 2.03 -0.35 -8.90
N PHE A 31 1.21 0.06 -7.94
CA PHE A 31 1.68 0.57 -6.66
C PHE A 31 2.52 -0.47 -5.91
N ALA A 32 1.99 -1.68 -5.70
CA ALA A 32 2.70 -2.75 -5.00
C ALA A 32 4.03 -3.12 -5.70
N LYS A 33 4.05 -3.13 -7.03
CA LYS A 33 5.26 -3.36 -7.83
C LYS A 33 6.31 -2.27 -7.59
N TYR A 34 5.97 -1.00 -7.82
CA TYR A 34 6.95 0.09 -7.72
C TYR A 34 7.43 0.31 -6.30
N VAL A 35 6.51 0.29 -5.33
CA VAL A 35 6.84 0.37 -3.91
C VAL A 35 7.67 -0.82 -3.47
N GLY A 36 7.31 -2.03 -3.90
CA GLY A 36 8.06 -3.24 -3.57
C GLY A 36 9.50 -3.15 -4.05
N PHE A 37 9.73 -2.68 -5.28
CA PHE A 37 11.08 -2.42 -5.80
C PHE A 37 11.81 -1.34 -5.02
N ALA A 38 11.14 -0.22 -4.69
CA ALA A 38 11.74 0.86 -3.93
C ALA A 38 12.19 0.41 -2.53
N LEU A 39 11.36 -0.40 -1.84
CA LEU A 39 11.70 -0.95 -0.53
C LEU A 39 12.86 -1.94 -0.59
N ILE A 40 12.91 -2.81 -1.61
CA ILE A 40 14.06 -3.70 -1.81
C ILE A 40 15.33 -2.87 -2.05
N ALA A 41 15.27 -1.88 -2.95
CA ALA A 41 16.42 -1.02 -3.23
C ALA A 41 16.89 -0.28 -1.99
N LEU A 42 15.97 0.28 -1.20
CA LEU A 42 16.27 0.95 0.06
C LEU A 42 16.95 0.00 1.05
N GLY A 43 16.43 -1.22 1.22
CA GLY A 43 17.03 -2.22 2.10
C GLY A 43 18.42 -2.67 1.65
N VAL A 44 18.62 -2.94 0.35
CA VAL A 44 19.92 -3.36 -0.20
C VAL A 44 20.96 -2.25 -0.06
N VAL A 45 20.60 -1.02 -0.45
CA VAL A 45 21.50 0.13 -0.36
C VAL A 45 21.76 0.52 1.09
N GLY A 46 20.80 0.28 2.01
CA GLY A 46 20.95 0.56 3.43
C GLY A 46 21.86 -0.41 4.20
N ILE A 47 22.09 -1.64 3.71
CA ILE A 47 22.92 -2.64 4.42
C ILE A 47 24.36 -2.13 4.69
N PRO A 48 25.10 -1.59 3.71
CA PRO A 48 26.46 -1.07 3.94
C PRO A 48 26.53 0.10 4.93
N TYR A 49 25.43 0.85 5.10
CA TYR A 49 25.35 2.01 5.99
C TYR A 49 24.61 1.69 7.29
N SER A 50 24.49 0.41 7.63
CA SER A 50 23.72 -0.01 8.80
C SER A 50 24.32 0.55 10.10
N GLY A 51 23.55 1.37 10.80
CA GLY A 51 24.01 2.08 12.01
C GLY A 51 24.69 3.43 11.74
N GLU A 52 24.82 3.83 10.47
CA GLU A 52 25.24 5.17 10.04
C GLU A 52 24.04 5.97 9.51
N GLN A 53 24.19 7.30 9.43
CA GLN A 53 23.16 8.14 8.81
C GLN A 53 23.23 8.03 7.28
N PHE A 54 22.17 7.52 6.67
CA PHE A 54 22.00 7.39 5.24
C PHE A 54 20.79 8.21 4.76
N LEU A 55 21.01 9.15 3.82
CA LEU A 55 19.96 9.99 3.22
C LEU A 55 18.93 10.55 4.22
N PHE A 56 19.34 10.95 5.43
CA PHE A 56 18.51 11.48 6.54
C PHE A 56 17.90 10.46 7.55
N PHE A 57 18.15 9.15 7.42
CA PHE A 57 17.68 8.11 8.35
C PHE A 57 18.84 7.27 8.90
N ALA A 58 18.67 6.65 10.06
CA ALA A 58 19.65 5.71 10.64
C ALA A 58 19.13 4.28 10.50
N LEU A 59 19.36 3.67 9.33
CA LEU A 59 18.82 2.34 9.03
C LEU A 59 19.54 1.27 9.88
N THR A 60 18.84 0.74 10.86
CA THR A 60 19.27 -0.45 11.61
C THR A 60 19.19 -1.71 10.73
N PRO A 61 19.91 -2.80 11.11
CA PRO A 61 19.77 -4.08 10.41
C PRO A 61 18.32 -4.58 10.36
N LEU A 62 17.56 -4.33 11.43
CA LEU A 62 16.16 -4.73 11.54
C LEU A 62 15.28 -3.98 10.53
N GLN A 63 15.47 -2.67 10.38
CA GLN A 63 14.71 -1.88 9.41
C GLN A 63 15.08 -2.25 7.98
N ASN A 64 16.36 -2.47 7.69
CA ASN A 64 16.80 -2.98 6.38
C ASN A 64 16.13 -4.31 6.04
N ALA A 65 16.14 -5.26 6.98
CA ALA A 65 15.44 -6.53 6.81
C ALA A 65 13.93 -6.35 6.61
N GLY A 66 13.30 -5.44 7.38
CA GLY A 66 11.90 -5.08 7.22
C GLY A 66 11.58 -4.57 5.82
N HIS A 67 12.37 -3.62 5.30
CA HIS A 67 12.19 -3.10 3.94
C HIS A 67 12.34 -4.20 2.88
N LEU A 68 13.35 -5.07 2.99
CA LEU A 68 13.53 -6.18 2.06
C LEU A 68 12.34 -7.14 2.09
N LEU A 69 11.93 -7.59 3.28
CA LEU A 69 10.84 -8.55 3.44
C LEU A 69 9.50 -7.97 2.98
N THR A 70 9.18 -6.73 3.35
CA THR A 70 7.97 -6.05 2.88
C THR A 70 8.01 -5.83 1.37
N GLY A 71 9.15 -5.42 0.82
CA GLY A 71 9.30 -5.21 -0.62
C GLY A 71 9.15 -6.51 -1.42
N MET A 72 9.76 -7.60 -0.95
CA MET A 72 9.60 -8.94 -1.52
C MET A 72 8.16 -9.43 -1.40
N PHE A 73 7.48 -9.18 -0.28
CA PHE A 73 6.08 -9.55 -0.09
C PHE A 73 5.17 -8.82 -1.10
N LEU A 74 5.35 -7.51 -1.29
CA LEU A 74 4.58 -6.71 -2.25
C LEU A 74 4.84 -7.11 -3.70
N ILE A 75 6.09 -7.42 -4.07
CA ILE A 75 6.40 -7.96 -5.40
C ILE A 75 5.84 -9.37 -5.55
N GLY A 76 5.93 -10.20 -4.52
CA GLY A 76 5.41 -11.57 -4.52
C GLY A 76 3.91 -11.61 -4.74
N THR A 77 3.15 -10.69 -4.13
CA THR A 77 1.70 -10.61 -4.36
C THR A 77 1.36 -10.22 -5.80
N VAL A 78 2.22 -9.46 -6.47
CA VAL A 78 2.06 -9.12 -7.89
C VAL A 78 2.50 -10.24 -8.83
N LEU A 79 3.59 -10.95 -8.51
CA LEU A 79 4.16 -11.97 -9.40
C LEU A 79 3.42 -13.31 -9.33
N PHE A 80 2.91 -13.68 -8.16
CA PHE A 80 2.35 -15.02 -7.91
C PHE A 80 0.83 -15.02 -7.73
N PHE A 81 0.21 -13.84 -7.60
CA PHE A 81 -1.20 -13.71 -7.31
C PHE A 81 -1.83 -12.58 -8.16
N ASP A 82 -3.16 -12.44 -8.06
CA ASP A 82 -3.90 -11.40 -8.76
C ASP A 82 -3.90 -10.05 -7.99
N SER A 83 -4.52 -9.07 -8.62
CA SER A 83 -4.82 -7.74 -8.07
C SER A 83 -5.49 -7.74 -6.69
N SER A 84 -6.29 -8.74 -6.34
CA SER A 84 -6.99 -8.84 -5.05
C SER A 84 -5.99 -9.08 -3.94
N TYR A 85 -4.94 -9.85 -4.21
CA TYR A 85 -3.83 -10.07 -3.27
C TYR A 85 -2.90 -8.87 -3.18
N ALA A 86 -2.65 -8.16 -4.30
CA ALA A 86 -1.93 -6.88 -4.26
C ALA A 86 -2.69 -5.85 -3.40
N ARG A 87 -4.02 -5.79 -3.54
CA ARG A 87 -4.88 -4.97 -2.68
C ARG A 87 -4.80 -5.40 -1.23
N LEU A 88 -4.99 -6.68 -0.92
CA LEU A 88 -4.89 -7.20 0.45
C LEU A 88 -3.53 -6.89 1.08
N ALA A 89 -2.45 -7.01 0.31
CA ALA A 89 -1.11 -6.67 0.76
C ALA A 89 -1.01 -5.19 1.15
N ASN A 90 -1.52 -4.28 0.32
CA ASN A 90 -1.58 -2.84 0.64
C ASN A 90 -2.45 -2.57 1.88
N GLN A 91 -3.56 -3.29 2.05
CA GLN A 91 -4.44 -3.21 3.22
C GLN A 91 -3.81 -3.71 4.52
N ILE A 92 -2.78 -4.56 4.45
CA ILE A 92 -2.04 -5.06 5.61
C ILE A 92 -0.82 -4.18 5.89
N VAL A 93 -0.02 -3.90 4.85
CA VAL A 93 1.23 -3.14 4.96
C VAL A 93 0.96 -1.69 5.38
N GLY A 94 -0.05 -1.04 4.80
CA GLY A 94 -0.39 0.35 5.13
C GLY A 94 -0.65 0.56 6.63
N PRO A 95 -1.62 -0.15 7.23
CA PRO A 95 -1.91 -0.04 8.66
C PRO A 95 -0.75 -0.45 9.55
N LEU A 96 0.02 -1.47 9.17
CA LEU A 96 1.21 -1.87 9.93
C LEU A 96 2.22 -0.72 10.02
N CYS A 97 2.48 -0.02 8.92
CA CYS A 97 3.37 1.14 8.92
C CYS A 97 2.80 2.32 9.73
N ILE A 98 1.49 2.55 9.70
CA ILE A 98 0.84 3.56 10.55
C ILE A 98 1.02 3.20 12.04
N ILE A 99 0.84 1.93 12.41
CA ILE A 99 1.02 1.45 13.78
C ILE A 99 2.49 1.64 14.23
N ILE A 100 3.46 1.31 13.38
CA ILE A 100 4.89 1.52 13.65
C ILE A 100 5.18 3.00 13.91
N ALA A 101 4.65 3.90 13.07
CA ALA A 101 4.80 5.34 13.27
C ALA A 101 4.14 5.83 14.57
N ALA A 102 2.95 5.32 14.88
CA ALA A 102 2.24 5.65 16.12
C ALA A 102 3.02 5.20 17.37
N TYR A 103 3.66 4.03 17.32
CA TYR A 103 4.56 3.59 18.40
C TYR A 103 5.78 4.50 18.54
N GLY A 104 6.38 4.94 17.43
CA GLY A 104 7.48 5.90 17.46
C GLY A 104 7.10 7.24 18.07
N LEU A 105 5.87 7.72 17.83
CA LEU A 105 5.34 8.97 18.41
C LEU A 105 4.97 8.85 19.89
N SER A 106 4.49 7.68 20.33
CA SER A 106 3.92 7.52 21.66
C SER A 106 4.94 7.19 22.75
N GLU A 107 6.21 7.01 22.38
CA GLU A 107 7.30 6.58 23.27
C GLU A 107 6.97 5.30 24.08
N MET A 108 5.99 4.50 23.65
CA MET A 108 5.50 3.32 24.38
C MET A 108 6.56 2.21 24.49
N THR A 109 7.20 2.14 25.66
CA THR A 109 8.13 1.06 26.02
C THR A 109 7.40 -0.29 26.14
N PRO A 110 7.97 -1.42 25.67
CA PRO A 110 9.33 -1.61 25.14
C PRO A 110 9.43 -1.54 23.59
N VAL A 111 8.34 -1.33 22.86
CA VAL A 111 8.34 -1.36 21.39
C VAL A 111 9.17 -0.22 20.80
N THR A 112 9.16 0.96 21.41
CA THR A 112 10.05 2.07 21.02
C THR A 112 11.52 1.73 21.15
N ALA A 113 11.91 0.97 22.18
CA ALA A 113 13.31 0.58 22.38
C ALA A 113 13.76 -0.44 21.33
N LEU A 114 12.85 -1.27 20.83
CA LEU A 114 13.12 -2.24 19.77
C LEU A 114 13.27 -1.57 18.40
N LEU A 115 12.45 -0.56 18.12
CA LEU A 115 12.39 0.09 16.81
C LEU A 115 13.32 1.31 16.69
N ASN A 116 13.64 1.99 17.80
CA ASN A 116 14.55 3.14 17.88
C ASN A 116 14.41 4.15 16.72
N LEU A 117 13.17 4.54 16.42
CA LEU A 117 12.85 5.36 15.25
C LEU A 117 13.23 6.82 15.49
N SER A 118 14.02 7.37 14.57
CA SER A 118 14.21 8.81 14.40
C SER A 118 12.93 9.48 13.89
N THR A 119 12.84 10.80 14.07
CA THR A 119 11.74 11.62 13.52
C THR A 119 11.56 11.42 12.02
N GLY A 120 12.66 11.28 11.27
CA GLY A 120 12.60 10.99 9.84
C GLY A 120 11.88 9.68 9.55
N GLU A 121 12.21 8.61 10.28
CA GLU A 121 11.62 7.29 10.06
C GLU A 121 10.16 7.24 10.47
N ILE A 122 9.79 7.93 11.54
CA ILE A 122 8.39 8.09 11.94
C ILE A 122 7.59 8.74 10.81
N LEU A 123 8.09 9.83 10.24
CA LEU A 123 7.44 10.50 9.11
C LEU A 123 7.38 9.59 7.89
N PHE A 124 8.46 8.88 7.57
CA PHE A 124 8.50 7.91 6.49
C PHE A 124 7.39 6.86 6.66
N TYR A 125 7.33 6.15 7.78
CA TYR A 125 6.33 5.10 8.01
C TYR A 125 4.90 5.65 8.05
N MET A 126 4.70 6.87 8.54
CA MET A 126 3.39 7.51 8.55
C MET A 126 2.90 7.86 7.15
N PHE A 127 3.70 8.58 6.37
CA PHE A 127 3.34 8.94 4.99
C PHE A 127 3.19 7.70 4.12
N PHE A 128 4.14 6.78 4.22
CA PHE A 128 4.12 5.52 3.50
C PHE A 128 2.89 4.67 3.86
N GLY A 129 2.61 4.56 5.15
CA GLY A 129 1.47 3.81 5.67
C GLY A 129 0.14 4.38 5.22
N ILE A 130 -0.04 5.71 5.28
CA ILE A 130 -1.24 6.40 4.81
C ILE A 130 -1.43 6.21 3.30
N ALA A 131 -0.38 6.42 2.49
CA ALA A 131 -0.47 6.25 1.04
C ALA A 131 -0.82 4.81 0.65
N THR A 132 -0.16 3.83 1.29
CA THR A 132 -0.40 2.40 1.03
C THR A 132 -1.80 1.97 1.49
N ALA A 133 -2.24 2.42 2.66
CA ALA A 133 -3.58 2.14 3.17
C ALA A 133 -4.65 2.80 2.27
N TYR A 134 -4.41 4.02 1.79
CA TYR A 134 -5.29 4.69 0.83
C TYR A 134 -5.43 3.88 -0.45
N VAL A 135 -4.33 3.40 -1.04
CA VAL A 135 -4.38 2.55 -2.25
C VAL A 135 -5.13 1.24 -1.99
N GLY A 136 -4.96 0.63 -0.82
CA GLY A 136 -5.66 -0.61 -0.45
C GLY A 136 -7.15 -0.44 -0.08
N TRP A 137 -7.52 0.67 0.57
CA TRP A 137 -8.85 0.87 1.18
C TRP A 137 -9.72 1.92 0.50
N ASN A 138 -9.19 2.91 -0.21
CA ASN A 138 -9.97 4.04 -0.74
C ASN A 138 -10.94 3.65 -1.87
N THR A 139 -10.90 2.42 -2.37
CA THR A 139 -11.83 1.96 -3.40
C THR A 139 -13.05 1.29 -2.79
N ASP A 140 -14.17 2.00 -2.93
CA ASP A 140 -15.54 1.72 -2.51
C ASP A 140 -15.98 0.27 -2.81
N LEU A 141 -16.35 -0.47 -1.77
CA LEU A 141 -16.96 -1.81 -1.87
C LEU A 141 -18.44 -1.73 -2.28
N SER A 142 -18.96 -0.55 -2.64
CA SER A 142 -20.36 -0.34 -3.02
C SER A 142 -20.81 -1.22 -4.19
N HIS A 143 -19.94 -1.54 -5.15
CA HIS A 143 -20.27 -2.46 -6.25
C HIS A 143 -20.37 -3.92 -5.81
N LEU A 144 -19.71 -4.31 -4.70
CA LEU A 144 -19.88 -5.64 -4.09
C LEU A 144 -21.16 -5.74 -3.23
N LYS A 145 -21.75 -4.61 -2.82
CA LYS A 145 -23.06 -4.62 -2.12
C LYS A 145 -24.22 -5.08 -3.01
N HIS A 146 -24.07 -5.10 -4.33
CA HIS A 146 -25.11 -5.62 -5.25
C HIS A 146 -25.01 -7.13 -5.48
N TRP A 147 -23.95 -7.78 -4.98
CA TRP A 147 -23.69 -9.21 -5.19
C TRP A 147 -23.85 -10.05 -3.92
N TRP A 148 -24.26 -9.44 -2.81
CA TRP A 148 -24.69 -10.15 -1.62
C TRP A 148 -26.21 -10.01 -1.46
N PRO A 149 -26.97 -11.12 -1.35
CA PRO A 149 -28.41 -11.10 -1.12
C PRO A 149 -28.79 -10.49 0.24
#